data_AF-A0A1C5Z1D7-F1
#
_entry.id   AF-A0A1C5Z1D7-F1
#
_cell.length_a   1.000
_cell.length_b   1.000
_cell.length_c   1.000
_cell.angle_alpha   90.00
_cell.angle_beta   90.00
_cell.angle_gamma   90.00
#
_symmetry.space_group_name_H-M   'P 1'
#
loop_
_entity.id
_entity.type
_entity.pdbx_description
1 polymer ?
#
loop_
_entity_poly.entity_id
_entity_poly.type
_entity_poly.pdbx_seq_one_letter_code
_entity_poly.pdbx_strand_id
1 'polypeptide(L)'
;MLGLPKATEMSKQLPKKAIYAKFQMNTAAKEKIDADISRITIVNEIAPNKVNIPAGDEVKNFFVLLVSLKRKEFDEKTIATLSKLIPQNILFVLECGSESKLAIYHTKIMQTDWKPTEEQRIELQGLNLDKVWENVVVAVGSVDIEQGNTLDEQIEVNEKRQKLEKEIAKFEKQARAEKQPKKKFELAGKVKKLKRELDMLSSPSKAMVAAMIGNETTETEAQSVNTVKAISILPEYAADIFDGLKTIEWRSWKTDYRGDLLICASSRKLKGCISGYALCMVELFDVVPFTRKHLNSALMDSVPEPAGYAWLLKNVRLIKPFPYKGKLHLYDVDASLVEVLSPIHTKEADIEFEQYYKQLYIEAGAEF
;
A
#
# COMPACT_ATOMS: atom_id res chain seq x y z
N MET A 1 35.19 -10.04 10.98
CA MET A 1 34.19 -9.84 9.91
C MET A 1 32.97 -9.07 10.41
N LEU A 2 32.25 -9.51 11.45
CA LEU A 2 31.03 -8.84 11.92
C LEU A 2 31.18 -7.92 13.15
N GLY A 3 32.40 -7.72 13.68
CA GLY A 3 32.61 -6.97 14.93
C GLY A 3 32.19 -7.70 16.21
N LEU A 4 31.94 -9.02 16.13
CA LEU A 4 31.53 -9.85 17.26
C LEU A 4 32.69 -10.12 18.24
N PRO A 5 32.40 -10.44 19.53
CA PRO A 5 33.44 -10.73 20.52
C PRO A 5 34.32 -11.93 20.12
N LYS A 6 35.63 -11.84 20.36
CA LYS A 6 36.60 -12.90 20.03
C LYS A 6 36.25 -14.27 20.65
N ALA A 7 35.64 -14.29 21.84
CA ALA A 7 35.22 -15.51 22.51
C ALA A 7 34.15 -16.31 21.73
N THR A 8 33.48 -15.68 20.77
CA THR A 8 32.47 -16.32 19.92
C THR A 8 33.08 -17.05 18.71
N GLU A 9 34.32 -16.72 18.35
CA GLU A 9 34.96 -17.21 17.13
C GLU A 9 35.17 -18.72 17.17
N MET A 10 34.90 -19.35 16.02
CA MET A 10 35.20 -20.75 15.76
C MET A 10 35.51 -20.95 14.27
N SER A 11 36.00 -22.13 13.92
CA SER A 11 36.30 -22.48 12.53
C SER A 11 35.94 -23.92 12.27
N LYS A 12 34.62 -24.19 12.22
CA LYS A 12 34.10 -25.53 11.93
C LYS A 12 33.60 -25.58 10.50
N GLN A 13 34.37 -26.23 9.63
CA GLN A 13 33.96 -26.44 8.25
C GLN A 13 32.76 -27.40 8.18
N LEU A 14 31.77 -27.07 7.36
CA LEU A 14 30.63 -27.94 7.06
C LEU A 14 30.85 -28.57 5.68
N PRO A 15 31.22 -29.86 5.60
CA PRO A 15 31.41 -30.52 4.31
C PRO A 15 30.08 -30.63 3.57
N LYS A 16 30.05 -30.19 2.30
CA LYS A 16 28.85 -30.29 1.46
C LYS A 16 28.29 -31.72 1.35
N LYS A 17 29.17 -32.73 1.37
CA LYS A 17 28.78 -34.14 1.40
C LYS A 17 27.86 -34.48 2.58
N ALA A 18 28.09 -33.89 3.75
CA ALA A 18 27.25 -34.08 4.93
C ALA A 18 25.86 -33.44 4.74
N ILE A 19 25.80 -32.31 4.04
CA ILE A 19 24.55 -31.61 3.70
C ILE A 19 23.72 -32.46 2.73
N TYR A 20 24.36 -32.99 1.69
CA TYR A 20 23.73 -33.84 0.69
C TYR A 20 23.12 -35.11 1.29
N ALA A 21 23.87 -35.76 2.18
CA ALA A 21 23.44 -36.97 2.86
C ALA A 21 22.26 -36.70 3.80
N LYS A 22 22.33 -35.63 4.60
CA LYS A 22 21.30 -35.29 5.59
C LYS A 22 19.94 -34.96 4.96
N PHE A 23 19.93 -34.33 3.79
CA PHE A 23 18.70 -33.93 3.09
C PHE A 23 18.28 -34.85 1.93
N GLN A 24 18.99 -35.97 1.72
CA GLN A 24 18.71 -36.90 0.62
C GLN A 24 18.54 -36.19 -0.74
N MET A 25 19.43 -35.23 -1.02
CA MET A 25 19.26 -34.33 -2.17
C MET A 25 19.34 -35.08 -3.50
N ASN A 26 18.53 -34.67 -4.48
CA ASN A 26 18.63 -35.17 -5.86
C ASN A 26 19.85 -34.56 -6.59
N THR A 27 20.21 -35.12 -7.74
CA THR A 27 21.40 -34.71 -8.51
C THR A 27 21.38 -33.23 -8.88
N ALA A 28 20.24 -32.72 -9.37
CA ALA A 28 20.09 -31.31 -9.76
C ALA A 28 20.30 -30.33 -8.58
N ALA A 29 19.83 -30.68 -7.38
CA ALA A 29 20.02 -29.85 -6.19
C ALA A 29 21.47 -29.85 -5.69
N LYS A 30 22.19 -30.99 -5.80
CA LYS A 30 23.63 -31.06 -5.50
C LYS A 30 24.44 -30.20 -6.46
N GLU A 31 24.16 -30.33 -7.76
CA GLU A 31 24.85 -29.56 -8.80
C GLU A 31 24.68 -28.05 -8.60
N LYS A 32 23.48 -27.59 -8.21
CA LYS A 32 23.25 -26.17 -7.86
C LYS A 32 24.11 -25.71 -6.68
N ILE A 33 24.16 -26.48 -5.58
CA ILE A 33 25.00 -26.14 -4.43
C ILE A 33 26.48 -26.11 -4.82
N ASP A 34 26.92 -27.03 -5.68
CA ASP A 34 28.30 -27.06 -6.14
C ASP A 34 28.64 -25.94 -7.11
N ALA A 35 27.68 -25.47 -7.91
CA ALA A 35 27.82 -24.31 -8.78
C ALA A 35 27.83 -22.99 -8.01
N ASP A 36 27.00 -22.86 -6.96
CA ASP A 36 26.81 -21.59 -6.25
C ASP A 36 27.81 -21.40 -5.09
N ILE A 37 28.11 -22.46 -4.36
CA ILE A 37 28.87 -22.38 -3.10
C ILE A 37 30.27 -22.95 -3.30
N SER A 38 31.29 -22.27 -2.79
CA SER A 38 32.65 -22.81 -2.69
C SER A 38 32.87 -23.51 -1.36
N ARG A 39 32.53 -22.85 -0.25
CA ARG A 39 32.81 -23.31 1.11
C ARG A 39 31.75 -22.84 2.09
N ILE A 40 31.45 -23.66 3.10
CA ILE A 40 30.55 -23.35 4.21
C ILE A 40 31.33 -23.56 5.51
N THR A 41 31.33 -22.56 6.38
CA THR A 41 32.07 -22.60 7.65
C THR A 41 31.26 -21.92 8.74
N ILE A 42 31.14 -22.59 9.89
CA ILE A 42 30.64 -21.95 11.11
C ILE A 42 31.78 -21.12 11.67
N VAL A 43 31.60 -19.80 11.68
CA VAL A 43 32.62 -18.82 12.06
C VAL A 43 32.40 -18.26 13.46
N ASN A 44 31.16 -18.26 13.95
CA ASN A 44 30.86 -17.87 15.33
C ASN A 44 29.74 -18.72 15.92
N GLU A 45 29.78 -18.89 17.24
CA GLU A 45 28.67 -19.37 18.07
C GLU A 45 28.39 -18.33 19.15
N ILE A 46 27.17 -17.83 19.17
CA ILE A 46 26.69 -16.88 20.17
C ILE A 46 25.96 -17.68 21.25
N ALA A 47 26.61 -17.83 22.39
CA ALA A 47 26.12 -18.57 23.55
C ALA A 47 26.32 -17.76 24.83
N PRO A 48 25.51 -17.96 25.89
CA PRO A 48 25.51 -17.10 27.06
C PRO A 48 26.88 -16.91 27.72
N ASN A 49 27.65 -17.99 27.83
CA ASN A 49 28.99 -18.00 28.41
C ASN A 49 30.05 -17.28 27.57
N LYS A 50 29.80 -17.02 26.27
CA LYS A 50 30.74 -16.38 25.35
C LYS A 50 30.50 -14.88 25.21
N VAL A 51 29.25 -14.43 25.39
CA VAL A 51 28.86 -13.02 25.21
C VAL A 51 28.37 -12.34 26.48
N ASN A 52 28.26 -13.08 27.59
CA ASN A 52 27.75 -12.59 28.87
C ASN A 52 26.32 -12.02 28.77
N ILE A 53 25.47 -12.68 27.98
CA ILE A 53 24.05 -12.38 27.81
C ILE A 53 23.27 -13.64 28.17
N PRO A 54 22.28 -13.58 29.09
CA PRO A 54 21.48 -14.75 29.47
C PRO A 54 20.80 -15.42 28.26
N ALA A 55 20.62 -16.75 28.33
CA ALA A 55 19.78 -17.46 27.38
C ALA A 55 18.35 -16.88 27.40
N GLY A 56 17.73 -16.82 26.23
CA GLY A 56 16.31 -16.52 26.11
C GLY A 56 15.44 -17.75 26.39
N ASP A 57 14.13 -17.56 26.37
CA ASP A 57 13.14 -18.63 26.45
C ASP A 57 13.16 -19.50 25.18
N GLU A 58 13.25 -18.86 24.01
CA GLU A 58 13.26 -19.52 22.70
C GLU A 58 14.68 -19.74 22.17
N VAL A 59 15.55 -18.74 22.30
CA VAL A 59 16.91 -18.73 21.76
C VAL A 59 17.91 -19.05 22.86
N LYS A 60 18.37 -20.31 22.90
CA LYS A 60 19.42 -20.76 23.83
C LYS A 60 20.83 -20.42 23.35
N ASN A 61 21.04 -20.45 22.04
CA ASN A 61 22.22 -20.00 21.31
C ASN A 61 21.87 -19.86 19.82
N PHE A 62 22.76 -19.23 19.05
CA PHE A 62 22.64 -19.20 17.59
C PHE A 62 24.03 -19.16 16.93
N PHE A 63 24.09 -19.54 15.65
CA PHE A 63 25.35 -19.62 14.90
C PHE A 63 25.46 -18.55 13.81
N VAL A 64 26.70 -18.22 13.47
CA VAL A 64 27.03 -17.46 12.27
C VAL A 64 27.73 -18.37 11.28
N LEU A 65 27.15 -18.52 10.09
CA LEU A 65 27.67 -19.33 9.01
C LEU A 65 28.19 -18.43 7.88
N LEU A 66 29.48 -18.53 7.60
CA LEU A 66 30.08 -17.95 6.40
C LEU A 66 29.89 -18.91 5.23
N VAL A 67 29.17 -18.45 4.20
CA VAL A 67 28.97 -19.15 2.94
C VAL A 67 29.72 -18.37 1.87
N SER A 68 30.90 -18.87 1.48
CA SER A 68 31.69 -18.29 0.39
C SER A 68 31.08 -18.75 -0.94
N LEU A 69 30.45 -17.84 -1.65
CA LEU A 69 29.81 -18.03 -2.95
C LEU A 69 30.81 -17.88 -4.09
N LYS A 70 30.55 -18.56 -5.21
CA LYS A 70 31.32 -18.44 -6.45
C LYS A 70 30.84 -17.30 -7.35
N ARG A 71 29.60 -16.86 -7.17
CA ARG A 71 28.90 -15.81 -7.93
C ARG A 71 27.86 -15.13 -7.04
N LYS A 72 27.46 -13.91 -7.41
CA LYS A 72 26.44 -13.15 -6.66
C LYS A 72 25.03 -13.65 -6.90
N GLU A 73 24.75 -14.21 -8.07
CA GLU A 73 23.50 -14.90 -8.37
C GLU A 73 23.51 -16.32 -7.78
N PHE A 74 22.70 -16.55 -6.76
CA PHE A 74 22.51 -17.86 -6.15
C PHE A 74 21.01 -18.15 -5.96
N ASP A 75 20.65 -19.43 -5.90
CA ASP A 75 19.27 -19.83 -5.60
C ASP A 75 18.98 -19.66 -4.10
N GLU A 76 18.03 -18.80 -3.73
CA GLU A 76 17.62 -18.59 -2.34
C GLU A 76 17.21 -19.91 -1.66
N LYS A 77 16.63 -20.86 -2.41
CA LYS A 77 16.28 -22.19 -1.87
C LYS A 77 17.48 -22.93 -1.28
N THR A 78 18.69 -22.65 -1.76
CA THR A 78 19.92 -23.20 -1.21
C THR A 78 20.14 -22.72 0.23
N ILE A 79 20.01 -21.43 0.50
CA ILE A 79 20.19 -20.86 1.84
C ILE A 79 19.09 -21.36 2.79
N ALA A 80 17.84 -21.46 2.31
CA ALA A 80 16.73 -22.02 3.07
C ALA A 80 16.90 -23.51 3.39
N THR A 81 17.70 -24.24 2.59
CA THR A 81 18.05 -25.63 2.89
C THR A 81 19.16 -25.69 3.93
N LEU A 82 20.15 -24.79 3.86
CA LEU A 82 21.21 -24.70 4.86
C LEU A 82 20.69 -24.35 6.25
N SER A 83 19.69 -23.46 6.35
CA SER A 83 19.08 -23.11 7.64
C SER A 83 18.45 -24.31 8.33
N LYS A 84 17.85 -25.23 7.57
CA LYS A 84 17.25 -26.47 8.10
C LYS A 84 18.29 -27.49 8.59
N LEU A 85 19.58 -27.28 8.31
CA LEU A 85 20.63 -28.26 8.62
C LEU A 85 20.91 -28.29 10.12
N ILE A 86 20.82 -27.14 10.77
CA ILE A 86 21.05 -26.96 12.20
C ILE A 86 19.72 -26.50 12.78
N PRO A 87 19.10 -27.24 13.71
CA PRO A 87 17.80 -26.88 14.30
C PRO A 87 17.98 -25.76 15.35
N GLN A 88 18.65 -24.69 14.96
CA GLN A 88 18.94 -23.49 15.75
C GLN A 88 18.97 -22.30 14.79
N ASN A 89 18.84 -21.11 15.36
CA ASN A 89 18.91 -19.87 14.59
C ASN A 89 20.29 -19.70 13.93
N ILE A 90 20.29 -19.27 12.67
CA ILE A 90 21.51 -19.08 11.87
C ILE A 90 21.48 -17.72 11.20
N LEU A 91 22.50 -16.92 11.47
CA LEU A 91 22.87 -15.78 10.66
C LEU A 91 23.85 -16.22 9.57
N PHE A 92 23.48 -16.03 8.31
CA PHE A 92 24.33 -16.29 7.17
C PHE A 92 25.09 -15.03 6.78
N VAL A 93 26.40 -15.18 6.57
CA VAL A 93 27.22 -14.21 5.85
C VAL A 93 27.48 -14.80 4.47
N LEU A 94 26.83 -14.23 3.45
CA LEU A 94 26.97 -14.67 2.06
C LEU A 94 28.07 -13.82 1.42
N GLU A 95 29.25 -14.40 1.20
CA GLU A 95 30.45 -13.70 0.75
C GLU A 95 30.77 -14.04 -0.70
N CYS A 96 31.04 -13.03 -1.53
CA CYS A 96 31.51 -13.22 -2.90
C CYS A 96 32.60 -12.18 -3.20
N GLY A 97 33.86 -12.62 -3.27
CA GLY A 97 35.01 -11.71 -3.42
C GLY A 97 35.22 -10.88 -2.16
N SER A 98 35.26 -9.56 -2.30
CA SER A 98 35.44 -8.60 -1.18
C SER A 98 34.13 -8.09 -0.58
N GLU A 99 32.99 -8.53 -1.11
CA GLU A 99 31.67 -8.10 -0.66
C GLU A 99 30.91 -9.24 -0.02
N SER A 100 29.99 -8.88 0.87
CA SER A 100 29.05 -9.82 1.47
C SER A 100 27.71 -9.16 1.74
N LYS A 101 26.70 -10.00 1.95
CA LYS A 101 25.40 -9.61 2.51
C LYS A 101 25.01 -10.56 3.62
N LEU A 102 24.16 -10.08 4.53
CA LEU A 102 23.64 -10.89 5.61
C LEU A 102 22.32 -11.51 5.20
N ALA A 103 22.05 -12.73 5.65
CA ALA A 103 20.78 -13.38 5.44
C ALA A 103 20.37 -14.22 6.65
N ILE A 104 19.07 -14.36 6.85
CA ILE A 104 18.46 -15.22 7.87
C ILE A 104 17.29 -15.97 7.26
N TYR A 105 16.95 -17.09 7.87
CA TYR A 105 15.72 -17.81 7.54
C TYR A 105 14.81 -17.79 8.76
N HIS A 106 13.65 -17.13 8.63
CA HIS A 106 12.58 -17.16 9.62
C HIS A 106 11.43 -18.03 9.07
N THR A 107 10.40 -17.39 8.52
CA THR A 107 9.39 -18.00 7.64
C THR A 107 9.84 -18.01 6.17
N LYS A 108 10.63 -17.00 5.78
CA LYS A 108 11.26 -16.83 4.47
C LYS A 108 12.70 -16.35 4.63
N ILE A 109 13.42 -16.26 3.52
CA ILE A 109 14.74 -15.62 3.52
C ILE A 109 14.58 -14.12 3.59
N MET A 110 15.27 -13.51 4.55
CA MET A 110 15.42 -12.08 4.67
C MET A 110 16.90 -11.76 4.52
N GLN A 111 17.23 -10.70 3.79
CA GLN A 111 18.61 -10.42 3.41
C GLN A 111 18.84 -8.93 3.21
N THR A 112 20.07 -8.49 3.51
CA THR A 112 20.53 -7.13 3.23
C THR A 112 21.01 -7.01 1.78
N ASP A 113 21.29 -5.79 1.36
CA ASP A 113 22.07 -5.54 0.15
C ASP A 113 23.55 -5.96 0.33
N TRP A 114 24.24 -6.10 -0.80
CA TRP A 114 25.69 -6.33 -0.84
C TRP A 114 26.42 -5.07 -0.38
N LYS A 115 27.41 -5.25 0.49
CA LYS A 115 28.36 -4.20 0.87
C LYS A 115 29.75 -4.79 1.12
N PRO A 116 30.82 -3.97 1.19
CA PRO A 116 32.14 -4.45 1.53
C PRO A 116 32.12 -5.28 2.82
N THR A 117 32.76 -6.45 2.77
CA THR A 117 32.76 -7.40 3.89
C THR A 117 33.31 -6.79 5.18
N GLU A 118 34.24 -5.85 5.05
CA GLU A 118 34.84 -5.13 6.17
C GLU A 118 33.89 -4.14 6.85
N GLU A 119 32.80 -3.74 6.17
CA GLU A 119 31.74 -2.85 6.69
C GLU A 119 30.57 -3.62 7.32
N GLN A 120 30.59 -4.95 7.28
CA GLN A 120 29.58 -5.77 7.94
C GLN A 120 29.71 -5.66 9.46
N ARG A 121 28.62 -5.30 10.14
CA ARG A 121 28.57 -5.16 11.61
C ARG A 121 27.26 -5.72 12.11
N ILE A 122 27.32 -6.45 13.22
CA ILE A 122 26.15 -6.87 13.99
C ILE A 122 26.41 -6.54 15.45
N GLU A 123 25.45 -5.85 16.05
CA GLU A 123 25.49 -5.51 17.46
C GLU A 123 24.64 -6.48 18.26
N LEU A 124 25.20 -7.04 19.32
CA LEU A 124 24.50 -7.96 20.22
C LEU A 124 23.83 -7.16 21.34
N GLN A 125 22.75 -6.46 21.01
CA GLN A 125 21.98 -5.66 21.98
C GLN A 125 20.76 -6.43 22.47
N GLY A 126 20.56 -6.53 23.79
CA GLY A 126 19.39 -7.16 24.39
C GLY A 126 19.66 -7.65 25.81
N LEU A 127 18.60 -7.78 26.61
CA LEU A 127 18.68 -8.31 27.98
C LEU A 127 18.83 -9.84 28.03
N ASN A 128 18.49 -10.53 26.94
CA ASN A 128 18.63 -11.98 26.76
C ASN A 128 18.85 -12.28 25.26
N LEU A 129 19.15 -13.55 24.93
CA LEU A 129 19.39 -13.97 23.56
C LEU A 129 18.16 -13.92 22.64
N ASP A 130 16.93 -13.96 23.16
CA ASP A 130 15.73 -13.74 22.34
C ASP A 130 15.74 -12.32 21.77
N LYS A 131 15.97 -11.32 22.63
CA LYS A 131 15.97 -9.92 22.21
C LYS A 131 17.15 -9.60 21.29
N VAL A 132 18.30 -10.22 21.54
CA VAL A 132 19.46 -10.11 20.65
C VAL A 132 19.13 -10.68 19.27
N TRP A 133 18.51 -11.86 19.20
CA TRP A 133 18.14 -12.46 17.92
C TRP A 133 17.09 -11.63 17.18
N GLU A 134 16.06 -11.15 17.87
CA GLU A 134 15.04 -10.27 17.29
C GLU A 134 15.67 -9.01 16.66
N ASN A 135 16.61 -8.37 17.36
CA ASN A 135 17.33 -7.21 16.85
C ASN A 135 18.19 -7.55 15.61
N VAL A 136 18.79 -8.74 15.55
CA VAL A 136 19.48 -9.23 14.34
C VAL A 136 18.49 -9.41 13.19
N VAL A 137 17.31 -9.98 13.46
CA VAL A 137 16.29 -10.17 12.42
C VAL A 137 15.79 -8.84 11.88
N VAL A 138 15.54 -7.86 12.75
CA VAL A 138 15.19 -6.48 12.38
C VAL A 138 16.27 -5.86 11.48
N ALA A 139 17.54 -5.96 11.89
CA ALA A 139 18.67 -5.38 11.15
C ALA A 139 18.89 -6.02 9.77
N VAL A 140 18.66 -7.34 9.65
CA VAL A 140 18.82 -8.07 8.37
C VAL A 140 17.59 -7.97 7.49
N GLY A 141 16.40 -7.91 8.09
CA GLY A 141 15.12 -7.89 7.40
C GLY A 141 14.62 -6.50 7.01
N SER A 142 15.28 -5.43 7.49
CA SER A 142 14.79 -4.05 7.38
C SER A 142 13.34 -3.92 7.86
N VAL A 143 13.01 -4.59 8.98
CA VAL A 143 11.65 -4.62 9.55
C VAL A 143 11.57 -3.65 10.72
N ASP A 144 10.80 -2.59 10.57
CA ASP A 144 10.44 -1.72 11.70
C ASP A 144 9.31 -2.36 12.51
N ILE A 145 9.59 -2.76 13.75
CA ILE A 145 8.58 -3.31 14.67
C ILE A 145 7.76 -2.16 15.26
N GLU A 146 6.50 -2.08 14.87
CA GLU A 146 5.55 -1.12 15.45
C GLU A 146 5.24 -1.51 16.91
N GLN A 147 5.00 -0.51 17.77
CA GLN A 147 4.85 -0.71 19.22
C GLN A 147 3.69 -1.68 19.54
N GLY A 148 4.01 -2.78 20.21
CA GLY A 148 3.03 -3.78 20.65
C GLY A 148 2.90 -5.00 19.73
N ASN A 149 3.55 -5.00 18.56
CA ASN A 149 3.64 -6.19 17.72
C ASN A 149 4.85 -7.04 18.12
N THR A 150 4.71 -8.36 17.97
CA THR A 150 5.86 -9.27 17.87
C THR A 150 6.50 -9.15 16.47
N LEU A 151 7.74 -9.61 16.35
CA LEU A 151 8.44 -9.66 15.07
C LEU A 151 7.63 -10.41 13.97
N ASP A 152 7.03 -11.54 14.31
CA ASP A 152 6.24 -12.33 13.36
C ASP A 152 4.98 -11.61 12.90
N GLU A 153 4.25 -10.99 13.84
CA GLU A 153 3.08 -10.18 13.51
C GLU A 153 3.45 -9.00 12.60
N GLN A 154 4.59 -8.34 12.87
CA GLN A 154 5.06 -7.25 12.03
C GLN A 154 5.41 -7.70 10.62
N ILE A 155 6.08 -8.85 10.47
CA ILE A 155 6.40 -9.42 9.15
C ILE A 155 5.11 -9.67 8.37
N GLU A 156 4.10 -10.28 8.99
CA GLU A 156 2.81 -10.54 8.33
C GLU A 156 2.08 -9.26 7.92
N VAL A 157 2.05 -8.26 8.79
CA VAL A 157 1.42 -6.96 8.51
C VAL A 157 2.10 -6.28 7.32
N ASN A 158 3.43 -6.26 7.31
CA ASN A 158 4.22 -5.66 6.23
C ASN A 158 3.99 -6.37 4.88
N GLU A 159 3.89 -7.71 4.88
CA GLU A 159 3.58 -8.47 3.67
C GLU A 159 2.17 -8.18 3.14
N LYS A 160 1.17 -8.15 4.02
CA LYS A 160 -0.21 -7.79 3.65
C LYS A 160 -0.27 -6.38 3.09
N ARG A 161 0.42 -5.42 3.74
CA ARG A 161 0.55 -4.02 3.30
C ARG A 161 1.14 -3.94 1.89
N GLN A 162 2.28 -4.59 1.65
CA GLN A 162 2.94 -4.57 0.34
C GLN A 162 2.08 -5.19 -0.76
N LYS A 163 1.34 -6.27 -0.44
CA LYS A 163 0.44 -6.91 -1.40
C LYS A 163 -0.71 -5.98 -1.79
N LEU A 164 -1.37 -5.37 -0.80
CA LEU A 164 -2.46 -4.41 -1.04
C LEU A 164 -1.99 -3.21 -1.85
N GLU A 165 -0.83 -2.63 -1.52
CA GLU A 165 -0.24 -1.51 -2.28
C GLU A 165 -0.02 -1.87 -3.76
N LYS A 166 0.51 -3.06 -4.04
CA LYS A 166 0.69 -3.55 -5.42
C LYS A 166 -0.64 -3.74 -6.14
N GLU A 167 -1.66 -4.27 -5.47
CA GLU A 167 -3.00 -4.45 -6.03
C GLU A 167 -3.69 -3.11 -6.28
N ILE A 168 -3.59 -2.15 -5.35
CA ILE A 168 -4.09 -0.77 -5.51
C ILE A 168 -3.45 -0.13 -6.74
N ALA A 169 -2.12 -0.13 -6.82
CA ALA A 169 -1.41 0.48 -7.95
C ALA A 169 -1.80 -0.15 -9.30
N LYS A 170 -1.97 -1.48 -9.33
CA LYS A 170 -2.45 -2.21 -10.51
C LYS A 170 -3.87 -1.78 -10.90
N PHE A 171 -4.82 -1.80 -9.98
CA PHE A 171 -6.21 -1.47 -10.27
C PHE A 171 -6.41 0.02 -10.57
N GLU A 172 -5.66 0.93 -9.93
CA GLU A 172 -5.66 2.35 -10.27
C GLU A 172 -5.20 2.59 -11.70
N LYS A 173 -4.10 1.95 -12.10
CA LYS A 173 -3.60 2.04 -13.47
C LYS A 173 -4.62 1.49 -14.47
N GLN A 174 -5.28 0.38 -14.13
CA GLN A 174 -6.34 -0.21 -14.96
C GLN A 174 -7.56 0.72 -15.05
N ALA A 175 -8.03 1.28 -13.94
CA ALA A 175 -9.17 2.19 -13.91
C ALA A 175 -8.91 3.46 -14.75
N ARG A 176 -7.71 4.04 -14.64
CA ARG A 176 -7.33 5.24 -15.42
C ARG A 176 -7.25 5.00 -16.92
N ALA A 177 -6.88 3.78 -17.33
CA ALA A 177 -6.77 3.40 -18.74
C ALA A 177 -8.08 2.84 -19.32
N GLU A 178 -9.07 2.55 -18.48
CA GLU A 178 -10.33 1.92 -18.88
C GLU A 178 -11.24 2.91 -19.61
N LYS A 179 -11.83 2.43 -20.72
CA LYS A 179 -12.74 3.22 -21.56
C LYS A 179 -14.20 2.88 -21.32
N GLN A 180 -14.49 1.64 -20.93
CA GLN A 180 -15.85 1.20 -20.64
C GLN A 180 -16.30 1.76 -19.30
N PRO A 181 -17.32 2.64 -19.25
CA PRO A 181 -17.69 3.35 -18.03
C PRO A 181 -18.05 2.43 -16.86
N LYS A 182 -18.83 1.36 -17.11
CA LYS A 182 -19.22 0.41 -16.06
C LYS A 182 -18.00 -0.30 -15.46
N LYS A 183 -17.08 -0.76 -16.31
CA LYS A 183 -15.86 -1.44 -15.87
C LYS A 183 -14.92 -0.47 -15.14
N LYS A 184 -14.83 0.79 -15.57
CA LYS A 184 -14.07 1.84 -14.89
C LYS A 184 -14.64 2.09 -13.48
N PHE A 185 -15.96 2.22 -13.37
CA PHE A 185 -16.67 2.38 -12.10
C PHE A 185 -16.38 1.21 -11.15
N GLU A 186 -16.48 -0.03 -11.63
CA GLU A 186 -16.17 -1.24 -10.83
C GLU A 186 -14.69 -1.30 -10.38
N LEU A 187 -13.75 -0.95 -11.26
CA LEU A 187 -12.32 -0.90 -10.93
C LEU A 187 -12.04 0.17 -9.86
N ALA A 188 -12.66 1.34 -9.97
CA ALA A 188 -12.56 2.40 -8.95
C ALA A 188 -13.13 1.94 -7.60
N GLY A 189 -14.23 1.17 -7.61
CA GLY A 189 -14.77 0.54 -6.42
C GLY A 189 -13.81 -0.45 -5.74
N LYS A 190 -13.12 -1.28 -6.52
CA LYS A 190 -12.07 -2.19 -6.02
C LYS A 190 -10.92 -1.41 -5.37
N VAL A 191 -10.44 -0.34 -6.01
CA VAL A 191 -9.40 0.54 -5.45
C VAL A 191 -9.83 1.11 -4.11
N LYS A 192 -11.06 1.66 -4.02
CA LYS A 192 -11.60 2.23 -2.79
C LYS A 192 -11.66 1.19 -1.66
N LYS A 193 -12.05 -0.04 -1.96
CA LYS A 193 -12.10 -1.13 -0.97
C LYS A 193 -10.69 -1.49 -0.45
N LEU A 194 -9.73 -1.69 -1.36
CA LEU A 194 -8.35 -2.04 -0.99
C LEU A 194 -7.66 -0.93 -0.19
N LYS A 195 -7.91 0.35 -0.52
CA LYS A 195 -7.40 1.48 0.28
C LYS A 195 -7.93 1.48 1.71
N ARG A 196 -9.22 1.19 1.90
CA ARG A 196 -9.81 1.05 3.24
C ARG A 196 -9.17 -0.12 4.01
N GLU A 197 -8.93 -1.25 3.35
CA GLU A 197 -8.24 -2.39 3.98
C GLU A 197 -6.80 -2.01 4.38
N LEU A 198 -6.10 -1.23 3.56
CA LEU A 198 -4.77 -0.71 3.86
C LEU A 198 -4.75 0.25 5.05
N ASP A 199 -5.71 1.17 5.14
CA ASP A 199 -5.85 2.12 6.26
C ASP A 199 -6.13 1.41 7.60
N MET A 200 -6.90 0.30 7.55
CA MET A 200 -7.17 -0.53 8.73
C MET A 200 -5.93 -1.31 9.20
N LEU A 201 -4.93 -1.52 8.33
CA LEU A 201 -3.66 -2.19 8.64
C LEU A 201 -2.55 -1.23 9.10
N SER A 202 -2.67 0.07 8.84
CA SER A 202 -1.71 1.10 9.28
C SER A 202 -2.10 1.75 10.61
N SER A 203 -3.30 1.46 11.11
CA SER A 203 -3.79 1.96 12.39
C SER A 203 -3.34 1.03 13.52
N PRO A 204 -2.59 1.51 14.54
CA PRO A 204 -2.34 0.72 15.74
C PRO A 204 -3.67 0.30 16.38
N SER A 205 -3.77 -0.99 16.70
CA SER A 205 -4.99 -1.76 16.98
C SER A 205 -6.11 -1.06 17.78
N LYS A 206 -7.34 -1.25 17.29
CA LYS A 206 -8.62 -1.38 18.03
C LYS A 206 -8.93 -0.35 19.12
N ALA A 207 -9.26 0.86 18.69
CA ALA A 207 -10.32 1.67 19.28
C ALA A 207 -10.77 2.72 18.25
N MET A 208 -12.08 3.03 18.21
CA MET A 208 -12.74 3.96 17.28
C MET A 208 -13.14 3.41 15.91
N VAL A 209 -14.11 2.49 15.90
CA VAL A 209 -15.20 2.59 14.93
C VAL A 209 -16.52 2.48 15.70
N ALA A 210 -16.97 3.59 16.26
CA ALA A 210 -18.35 3.76 16.71
C ALA A 210 -18.67 5.25 16.83
N ALA A 211 -19.90 5.59 16.45
CA ALA A 211 -20.57 6.89 16.49
C ALA A 211 -20.31 7.82 15.29
N MET A 212 -21.31 7.86 14.39
CA MET A 212 -22.00 9.11 14.03
C MET A 212 -23.29 8.74 13.27
N ILE A 213 -24.37 8.53 14.02
CA ILE A 213 -25.75 8.63 13.53
C ILE A 213 -26.36 9.85 14.20
N GLY A 214 -26.90 10.75 13.37
CA GLY A 214 -28.09 11.58 13.63
C GLY A 214 -28.02 12.64 14.73
N ASN A 215 -28.28 13.89 14.35
CA ASN A 215 -29.52 14.53 14.78
C ASN A 215 -29.90 15.67 13.82
N GLU A 216 -31.13 15.60 13.32
CA GLU A 216 -31.86 16.67 12.68
C GLU A 216 -32.32 17.68 13.75
N THR A 217 -32.28 18.96 13.42
CA THR A 217 -33.02 20.00 14.13
C THR A 217 -33.84 20.78 13.12
N THR A 218 -35.15 20.79 13.35
CA THR A 218 -36.15 21.56 12.62
C THR A 218 -36.17 23.01 13.11
N GLU A 219 -36.08 23.97 12.19
CA GLU A 219 -36.59 25.33 12.35
C GLU A 219 -37.36 25.73 11.09
N THR A 220 -38.64 26.03 11.27
CA THR A 220 -39.51 26.89 10.43
C THR A 220 -38.98 28.33 10.50
N GLU A 221 -39.05 29.24 9.52
CA GLU A 221 -39.96 29.46 8.40
C GLU A 221 -39.37 30.58 7.51
N ALA A 222 -39.36 30.41 6.18
CA ALA A 222 -39.57 31.44 5.16
C ALA A 222 -39.52 30.73 3.80
N GLN A 223 -40.43 31.02 2.86
CA GLN A 223 -40.36 30.49 1.49
C GLN A 223 -39.19 31.14 0.72
N SER A 224 -37.96 30.82 1.12
CA SER A 224 -36.80 30.84 0.24
C SER A 224 -36.81 29.53 -0.53
N VAL A 225 -36.67 29.58 -1.85
CA VAL A 225 -36.46 28.39 -2.68
C VAL A 225 -35.34 27.58 -2.04
N ASN A 226 -35.62 26.33 -1.67
CA ASN A 226 -34.60 25.43 -1.13
C ASN A 226 -33.60 25.17 -2.27
N THR A 227 -32.34 25.60 -2.11
CA THR A 227 -31.33 25.45 -3.17
C THR A 227 -30.14 24.62 -2.71
N VAL A 228 -29.51 23.93 -3.66
CA VAL A 228 -28.23 23.24 -3.48
C VAL A 228 -27.16 23.98 -4.27
N LYS A 229 -25.95 24.07 -3.69
CA LYS A 229 -24.80 24.64 -4.39
C LYS A 229 -24.33 23.67 -5.46
N ALA A 230 -23.98 24.20 -6.62
CA ALA A 230 -23.55 23.43 -7.77
C ALA A 230 -22.34 24.05 -8.45
N ILE A 231 -21.58 23.22 -9.16
CA ILE A 231 -20.45 23.65 -9.97
C ILE A 231 -20.41 22.93 -11.31
N SER A 232 -20.05 23.68 -12.35
CA SER A 232 -19.83 23.14 -13.70
C SER A 232 -18.40 22.63 -13.85
N ILE A 233 -18.25 21.37 -14.25
CA ILE A 233 -16.98 20.67 -14.46
C ILE A 233 -16.93 20.16 -15.90
N LEU A 234 -15.74 20.08 -16.51
CA LEU A 234 -15.61 19.46 -17.83
C LEU A 234 -16.01 17.97 -17.75
N PRO A 235 -16.68 17.39 -18.77
CA PRO A 235 -17.29 16.06 -18.68
C PRO A 235 -16.32 14.96 -18.21
N GLU A 236 -15.08 14.98 -18.68
CA GLU A 236 -14.02 14.04 -18.30
C GLU A 236 -13.75 14.06 -16.79
N TYR A 237 -13.55 15.24 -16.22
CA TYR A 237 -13.27 15.40 -14.79
C TYR A 237 -14.51 15.18 -13.93
N ALA A 238 -15.70 15.51 -14.47
CA ALA A 238 -16.96 15.22 -13.80
C ALA A 238 -17.19 13.71 -13.68
N ALA A 239 -16.84 12.96 -14.73
CA ALA A 239 -16.83 11.50 -14.71
C ALA A 239 -15.77 10.95 -13.73
N ASP A 240 -14.56 11.52 -13.68
CA ASP A 240 -13.55 11.08 -12.72
C ASP A 240 -13.95 11.34 -11.26
N ILE A 241 -14.67 12.43 -10.98
CA ILE A 241 -15.26 12.70 -9.65
C ILE A 241 -16.38 11.70 -9.36
N PHE A 242 -17.26 11.46 -10.33
CA PHE A 242 -18.35 10.47 -10.25
C PHE A 242 -17.84 9.06 -9.93
N ASP A 243 -16.77 8.62 -10.59
CA ASP A 243 -16.15 7.31 -10.34
C ASP A 243 -15.43 7.26 -8.97
N GLY A 244 -15.24 8.41 -8.31
CA GLY A 244 -14.46 8.53 -7.08
C GLY A 244 -12.94 8.41 -7.28
N LEU A 245 -12.45 8.55 -8.52
CA LEU A 245 -11.02 8.55 -8.84
C LEU A 245 -10.39 9.92 -8.59
N LYS A 246 -11.13 11.00 -8.88
CA LYS A 246 -10.72 12.39 -8.61
C LYS A 246 -11.38 12.88 -7.33
N THR A 247 -10.61 12.91 -6.25
CA THR A 247 -11.06 13.38 -4.93
C THR A 247 -10.63 14.82 -4.63
N ILE A 248 -9.87 15.44 -5.52
CA ILE A 248 -9.52 16.87 -5.44
C ILE A 248 -9.88 17.55 -6.75
N GLU A 249 -10.69 18.61 -6.67
CA GLU A 249 -10.91 19.53 -7.79
C GLU A 249 -9.94 20.72 -7.70
N TRP A 250 -9.32 21.09 -8.83
CA TRP A 250 -8.43 22.26 -8.87
C TRP A 250 -9.20 23.48 -9.33
N ARG A 251 -9.03 24.61 -8.66
CA ARG A 251 -9.58 25.91 -9.10
C ARG A 251 -8.56 27.03 -8.90
N SER A 252 -8.58 28.00 -9.80
CA SER A 252 -7.81 29.25 -9.66
C SER A 252 -8.32 30.17 -8.55
N TRP A 253 -9.47 29.85 -7.97
CA TRP A 253 -10.17 30.68 -6.98
C TRP A 253 -10.63 29.85 -5.78
N LYS A 254 -10.81 30.52 -4.63
CA LYS A 254 -11.25 29.91 -3.38
C LYS A 254 -12.72 30.18 -3.09
N THR A 255 -13.33 29.32 -2.30
CA THR A 255 -14.65 29.53 -1.71
C THR A 255 -14.62 29.18 -0.23
N ASP A 256 -15.44 29.89 0.54
CA ASP A 256 -15.68 29.58 1.96
C ASP A 256 -16.80 28.53 2.13
N TYR A 257 -17.47 28.14 1.04
CA TYR A 257 -18.52 27.12 1.07
C TYR A 257 -17.96 25.75 1.48
N ARG A 258 -18.68 25.06 2.37
CA ARG A 258 -18.49 23.65 2.74
C ARG A 258 -19.84 22.97 2.84
N GLY A 259 -19.91 21.73 2.38
CA GLY A 259 -21.14 20.95 2.36
C GLY A 259 -21.43 20.33 0.99
N ASP A 260 -22.70 20.00 0.77
CA ASP A 260 -23.18 19.31 -0.42
C ASP A 260 -23.06 20.14 -1.69
N LEU A 261 -22.30 19.61 -2.65
CA LEU A 261 -21.98 20.23 -3.91
C LEU A 261 -22.44 19.35 -5.07
N LEU A 262 -23.39 19.85 -5.85
CA LEU A 262 -23.87 19.19 -7.05
C LEU A 262 -22.85 19.36 -8.18
N ILE A 263 -22.41 18.25 -8.76
CA ILE A 263 -21.49 18.22 -9.89
C ILE A 263 -22.28 18.20 -11.20
N CYS A 264 -22.17 19.27 -11.97
CA CYS A 264 -22.77 19.40 -13.29
C CYS A 264 -21.69 19.24 -14.36
N ALA A 265 -21.84 18.25 -15.24
CA ALA A 265 -21.01 18.15 -16.43
C ALA A 265 -21.40 19.25 -17.43
N SER A 266 -20.42 20.06 -17.83
CA SER A 266 -20.62 21.14 -18.79
C SER A 266 -21.15 20.62 -20.14
N SER A 267 -21.74 21.50 -20.94
CA SER A 267 -22.31 21.14 -22.25
C SER A 267 -21.27 20.84 -23.33
N ARG A 268 -19.97 20.97 -23.05
CA ARG A 268 -18.90 20.60 -23.99
C ARG A 268 -19.05 19.12 -24.32
N LYS A 269 -19.23 18.78 -25.60
CA LYS A 269 -19.37 17.37 -25.99
C LYS A 269 -18.02 16.67 -25.97
N LEU A 270 -17.96 15.54 -25.28
CA LEU A 270 -16.83 14.64 -25.26
C LEU A 270 -17.35 13.21 -25.43
N LYS A 271 -16.84 12.50 -26.46
CA LYS A 271 -17.24 11.11 -26.72
C LYS A 271 -16.95 10.23 -25.50
N GLY A 272 -17.93 9.43 -25.10
CA GLY A 272 -17.85 8.53 -23.95
C GLY A 272 -18.12 9.19 -22.59
N CYS A 273 -18.40 10.50 -22.53
CA CYS A 273 -18.70 11.22 -21.29
C CYS A 273 -20.08 11.89 -21.33
N ILE A 274 -20.86 11.71 -20.27
CA ILE A 274 -22.14 12.40 -20.11
C ILE A 274 -21.88 13.91 -20.03
N SER A 275 -22.52 14.69 -20.91
CA SER A 275 -22.30 16.12 -21.06
C SER A 275 -23.62 16.90 -21.02
N GLY A 276 -23.67 18.01 -20.27
CA GLY A 276 -24.87 18.84 -20.11
C GLY A 276 -25.89 18.28 -19.11
N TYR A 277 -25.43 17.54 -18.11
CA TYR A 277 -26.24 16.91 -17.07
C TYR A 277 -25.70 17.23 -15.68
N ALA A 278 -26.60 17.30 -14.69
CA ALA A 278 -26.22 17.09 -13.30
C ALA A 278 -25.93 15.59 -13.11
N LEU A 279 -24.77 15.24 -12.54
CA LEU A 279 -24.25 13.87 -12.53
C LEU A 279 -24.23 13.22 -11.15
N CYS A 280 -23.75 13.92 -10.12
CA CYS A 280 -23.63 13.36 -8.79
C CYS A 280 -23.59 14.47 -7.73
N MET A 281 -23.80 14.06 -6.48
CA MET A 281 -23.59 14.90 -5.31
C MET A 281 -22.26 14.53 -4.64
N VAL A 282 -21.48 15.52 -4.22
CA VAL A 282 -20.27 15.32 -3.41
C VAL A 282 -20.31 16.24 -2.19
N GLU A 283 -19.46 16.01 -1.20
CA GLU A 283 -19.22 16.96 -0.12
C GLU A 283 -17.90 17.69 -0.36
N LEU A 284 -17.94 19.01 -0.48
CA LEU A 284 -16.76 19.87 -0.40
C LEU A 284 -16.46 20.11 1.08
N PHE A 285 -15.46 19.42 1.62
CA PHE A 285 -15.17 19.48 3.06
C PHE A 285 -13.94 20.33 3.40
N ASP A 286 -13.04 20.58 2.45
CA ASP A 286 -11.96 21.53 2.63
C ASP A 286 -11.51 22.22 1.33
N VAL A 287 -10.84 23.36 1.45
CA VAL A 287 -10.22 24.13 0.38
C VAL A 287 -8.88 24.65 0.90
N VAL A 288 -7.79 24.17 0.30
CA VAL A 288 -6.41 24.50 0.71
C VAL A 288 -5.58 24.95 -0.49
N PRO A 289 -4.43 25.62 -0.30
CA PRO A 289 -3.50 25.91 -1.39
C PRO A 289 -3.11 24.63 -2.14
N PHE A 290 -3.14 24.67 -3.47
CA PHE A 290 -2.78 23.50 -4.28
C PHE A 290 -1.26 23.27 -4.26
N THR A 291 -0.82 22.02 -4.13
CA THR A 291 0.61 21.67 -4.05
C THR A 291 0.87 20.35 -4.79
N ARG A 292 2.16 19.98 -4.96
CA ARG A 292 2.56 18.70 -5.57
C ARG A 292 1.90 17.47 -4.91
N LYS A 293 1.58 17.54 -3.61
CA LYS A 293 0.93 16.45 -2.86
C LYS A 293 -0.48 16.13 -3.38
N HIS A 294 -1.15 17.10 -3.99
CA HIS A 294 -2.53 16.95 -4.46
C HIS A 294 -2.64 16.40 -5.88
N LEU A 295 -1.56 16.35 -6.64
CA LEU A 295 -1.56 16.00 -8.07
C LEU A 295 -2.19 14.64 -8.37
N ASN A 296 -1.85 13.61 -7.58
CA ASN A 296 -2.39 12.27 -7.79
C ASN A 296 -3.90 12.21 -7.58
N SER A 297 -4.40 12.85 -6.51
CA SER A 297 -5.84 12.90 -6.18
C SER A 297 -6.63 13.84 -7.07
N ALA A 298 -5.95 14.81 -7.71
CA ALA A 298 -6.54 15.72 -8.69
C ALA A 298 -6.47 15.20 -10.13
N LEU A 299 -5.76 14.08 -10.36
CA LEU A 299 -5.45 13.54 -11.69
C LEU A 299 -4.74 14.55 -12.60
N MET A 300 -3.70 15.20 -12.07
CA MET A 300 -2.91 16.22 -12.78
C MET A 300 -1.42 15.86 -12.77
N ASP A 301 -0.69 16.20 -13.83
CA ASP A 301 0.74 15.89 -13.98
C ASP A 301 1.67 16.95 -13.36
N SER A 302 1.21 18.20 -13.33
CA SER A 302 1.97 19.36 -12.86
C SER A 302 1.11 20.35 -12.08
N VAL A 303 1.75 21.11 -11.20
CA VAL A 303 1.12 22.21 -10.47
C VAL A 303 0.98 23.40 -11.43
N PRO A 304 -0.22 23.96 -11.62
CA PRO A 304 -0.40 25.15 -12.45
C PRO A 304 0.33 26.37 -11.89
N GLU A 305 0.59 27.37 -12.73
CA GLU A 305 1.12 28.66 -12.30
C GLU A 305 0.14 29.79 -12.67
N PRO A 306 -0.46 30.49 -11.68
CA PRO A 306 -0.30 30.29 -10.24
C PRO A 306 -0.97 29.00 -9.73
N ALA A 307 -0.46 28.47 -8.61
CA ALA A 307 -0.89 27.17 -8.05
C ALA A 307 -2.40 27.02 -7.81
N GLY A 308 -3.11 28.09 -7.44
CA GLY A 308 -4.55 28.04 -7.15
C GLY A 308 -4.87 27.23 -5.88
N TYR A 309 -6.03 26.56 -5.88
CA TYR A 309 -6.61 25.91 -4.71
C TYR A 309 -7.04 24.47 -5.02
N ALA A 310 -6.80 23.58 -4.05
CA ALA A 310 -7.31 22.23 -3.99
C ALA A 310 -8.64 22.22 -3.24
N TRP A 311 -9.72 21.85 -3.92
CA TRP A 311 -11.03 21.62 -3.34
C TRP A 311 -11.15 20.14 -3.01
N LEU A 312 -11.15 19.80 -1.73
CA LEU A 312 -11.15 18.41 -1.24
C LEU A 312 -12.58 17.88 -1.19
N LEU A 313 -12.81 16.81 -1.93
CA LEU A 313 -14.12 16.20 -2.14
C LEU A 313 -14.18 14.83 -1.46
N LYS A 314 -15.32 14.53 -0.83
CA LYS A 314 -15.64 13.19 -0.32
C LYS A 314 -17.13 12.89 -0.51
N ASN A 315 -17.58 11.73 -0.03
CA ASN A 315 -18.99 11.36 0.02
C ASN A 315 -19.73 11.49 -1.34
N VAL A 316 -19.14 10.94 -2.39
CA VAL A 316 -19.77 10.90 -3.72
C VAL A 316 -21.01 10.01 -3.67
N ARG A 317 -22.16 10.58 -4.02
CA ARG A 317 -23.48 9.94 -4.09
C ARG A 317 -24.04 10.09 -5.49
N LEU A 318 -24.65 9.01 -5.99
CA LEU A 318 -25.42 9.07 -7.21
C LEU A 318 -26.61 10.02 -7.02
N ILE A 319 -27.11 10.54 -8.14
CA ILE A 319 -28.39 11.24 -8.19
C ILE A 319 -29.18 10.65 -9.35
N LYS A 320 -30.48 10.91 -9.43
CA LYS A 320 -31.16 10.72 -10.72
C LYS A 320 -30.68 11.80 -11.68
N PRO A 321 -29.89 11.48 -12.72
CA PRO A 321 -29.27 12.48 -13.57
C PRO A 321 -30.34 13.23 -14.38
N PHE A 322 -30.19 14.54 -14.49
CA PHE A 322 -31.12 15.39 -15.25
C PHE A 322 -30.37 16.40 -16.13
N PRO A 323 -30.92 16.77 -17.30
CA PRO A 323 -30.33 17.79 -18.16
C PRO A 323 -30.19 19.11 -17.41
N TYR A 324 -28.99 19.68 -17.40
CA TYR A 324 -28.75 20.95 -16.73
C TYR A 324 -27.68 21.78 -17.43
N LYS A 325 -27.97 23.06 -17.65
CA LYS A 325 -27.01 24.00 -18.21
C LYS A 325 -26.34 24.77 -17.08
N GLY A 326 -25.12 24.36 -16.76
CA GLY A 326 -24.33 24.95 -15.70
C GLY A 326 -23.93 26.41 -15.96
N LYS A 327 -23.53 27.10 -14.88
CA LYS A 327 -23.05 28.49 -14.89
C LYS A 327 -21.57 28.55 -14.50
N LEU A 328 -20.96 29.73 -14.62
CA LEU A 328 -19.64 30.01 -14.08
C LEU A 328 -19.70 30.15 -12.55
N HIS A 329 -18.57 29.89 -11.89
CA HIS A 329 -18.44 29.86 -10.43
C HIS A 329 -19.40 28.88 -9.75
N LEU A 330 -19.56 29.00 -8.43
CA LEU A 330 -20.62 28.32 -7.70
C LEU A 330 -21.95 29.02 -7.98
N TYR A 331 -23.01 28.23 -8.11
CA TYR A 331 -24.36 28.72 -8.32
C TYR A 331 -25.37 27.86 -7.59
N ASP A 332 -26.57 28.40 -7.40
CA ASP A 332 -27.68 27.72 -6.78
C ASP A 332 -28.55 26.99 -7.80
N VAL A 333 -28.94 25.77 -7.45
CA VAL A 333 -29.87 24.91 -8.18
C VAL A 333 -31.05 24.62 -7.27
N ASP A 334 -32.27 24.64 -7.82
CA ASP A 334 -33.46 24.25 -7.07
C ASP A 334 -33.32 22.81 -6.55
N ALA A 335 -33.38 22.65 -5.23
CA ALA A 335 -33.22 21.37 -4.56
C ALA A 335 -34.29 20.35 -4.97
N SER A 336 -35.48 20.80 -5.40
CA SER A 336 -36.55 19.91 -5.87
C SER A 336 -36.19 19.15 -7.14
N LEU A 337 -35.18 19.61 -7.89
CA LEU A 337 -34.66 18.91 -9.07
C LEU A 337 -33.71 17.77 -8.71
N VAL A 338 -33.20 17.73 -7.47
CA VAL A 338 -32.10 16.84 -7.06
C VAL A 338 -32.64 15.69 -6.23
N GLU A 339 -32.73 14.52 -6.86
CA GLU A 339 -33.03 13.26 -6.18
C GLU A 339 -31.71 12.54 -5.88
N VAL A 340 -31.25 12.59 -4.61
CA VAL A 340 -30.01 11.92 -4.17
C VAL A 340 -30.27 10.42 -3.96
N LEU A 341 -29.38 9.60 -4.50
CA LEU A 341 -29.44 8.13 -4.46
C LEU A 341 -28.28 7.57 -3.62
N SER A 342 -27.83 6.35 -3.92
CA SER A 342 -26.86 5.63 -3.11
C SER A 342 -25.43 6.19 -3.25
N PRO A 343 -24.59 6.08 -2.19
CA PRO A 343 -23.16 6.31 -2.30
C PRO A 343 -22.52 5.39 -3.34
N ILE A 344 -21.53 5.90 -4.07
CA ILE A 344 -20.84 5.10 -5.09
C ILE A 344 -20.14 3.87 -4.48
N HIS A 345 -20.03 2.83 -5.31
CA HIS A 345 -19.36 1.55 -4.99
C HIS A 345 -20.08 0.76 -3.89
N THR A 346 -21.40 0.85 -3.88
CA THR A 346 -22.34 0.01 -3.13
C THR A 346 -23.10 -0.91 -4.10
N LYS A 347 -23.77 -1.95 -3.58
CA LYS A 347 -24.56 -2.86 -4.43
C LYS A 347 -25.74 -2.13 -5.08
N GLU A 348 -26.30 -1.19 -4.33
CA GLU A 348 -27.41 -0.34 -4.74
C GLU A 348 -26.96 0.61 -5.85
N ALA A 349 -25.78 1.22 -5.72
CA ALA A 349 -25.21 2.07 -6.76
C ALA A 349 -24.94 1.33 -8.08
N ASP A 350 -24.63 0.03 -8.04
CA ASP A 350 -24.48 -0.76 -9.27
C ASP A 350 -25.80 -0.89 -10.04
N ILE A 351 -26.91 -1.04 -9.33
CA ILE A 351 -28.27 -1.11 -9.91
C ILE A 351 -28.68 0.26 -10.44
N GLU A 352 -28.47 1.31 -9.64
CA GLU A 352 -28.79 2.69 -10.02
C GLU A 352 -27.96 3.16 -11.23
N PHE A 353 -26.69 2.74 -11.34
CA PHE A 353 -25.86 2.99 -12.52
C PHE A 353 -26.49 2.40 -13.79
N GLU A 354 -26.88 1.12 -13.74
CA GLU A 354 -27.52 0.44 -14.89
C GLU A 354 -28.84 1.11 -15.25
N GLN A 355 -29.62 1.52 -14.25
CA GLN A 355 -30.93 2.12 -14.44
C GLN A 355 -30.88 3.53 -15.02
N TYR A 356 -29.95 4.37 -14.53
CA TYR A 356 -30.00 5.81 -14.79
C TYR A 356 -28.86 6.36 -15.64
N TYR A 357 -27.69 5.70 -15.64
CA TYR A 357 -26.48 6.26 -16.26
C TYR A 357 -26.07 5.52 -17.53
N LYS A 358 -26.29 4.21 -17.61
CA LYS A 358 -25.87 3.39 -18.76
C LYS A 358 -26.34 3.95 -20.09
N GLN A 359 -27.63 4.25 -20.21
CA GLN A 359 -28.20 4.78 -21.45
C GLN A 359 -27.60 6.14 -21.83
N LEU A 360 -27.35 7.02 -20.85
CA LEU A 360 -26.70 8.32 -21.09
C LEU A 360 -25.26 8.17 -21.59
N TYR A 361 -24.51 7.18 -21.08
CA TYR A 361 -23.17 6.88 -21.58
C TYR A 361 -23.21 6.28 -23.01
N ILE A 362 -24.17 5.39 -23.30
CA ILE A 362 -24.37 4.85 -24.66
C ILE A 362 -24.66 6.00 -25.64
N GLU A 363 -25.55 6.92 -25.28
CA GLU A 363 -25.88 8.12 -26.06
C GLU A 363 -24.69 9.08 -26.23
N ALA A 364 -23.79 9.12 -25.24
CA ALA A 364 -22.52 9.84 -25.33
C ALA A 364 -21.48 9.12 -26.21
N GLY A 365 -21.78 7.93 -26.73
CA GLY A 365 -20.90 7.14 -27.58
C GLY A 365 -19.84 6.35 -26.79
N ALA A 366 -20.14 6.00 -25.54
CA ALA A 366 -19.33 5.07 -24.77
C ALA A 366 -19.52 3.63 -25.26
N GLU A 367 -18.44 2.85 -25.19
CA GLU A 367 -18.48 1.41 -25.39
C GLU A 367 -18.82 0.74 -24.05
N PHE A 368 -19.62 -0.32 -24.08
CA PHE A 368 -20.03 -1.09 -22.89
C PHE A 368 -19.60 -2.54 -23.00
#